data_AF-A0A529HQZ8-F1
#
_entry.id   AF-A0A529HQZ8-F1
#
_cell.length_a   1.000
_cell.length_b   1.000
_cell.length_c   1.000
_cell.angle_alpha   90.00
_cell.angle_beta   90.00
_cell.angle_gamma   90.00
#
_symmetry.space_group_name_H-M   'P 1'
#
loop_
_entity.id
_entity.type
_entity.pdbx_description
1 polymer ?
#
loop_
_entity_poly.entity_id
_entity_poly.type
_entity_poly.pdbx_seq_one_letter_code
_entity_poly.pdbx_strand_id
1 'polypeptide(L)'
;VMVKPADGIVASLSNAAPPAPDAAAIAQAASLCKTASRPLILAGGGAKWAEAPLRLLAERLGAPVVETTNARGLLHGHPLCVPASPSLKAVRALMAEADLVIAAGTEFGATDYDGYGDGGFVLPANLIRIDIGADQLARRPVTVGIRADCAEALGALLAELGSDPVAAQDGNAWAAAAREAAFAELRPDYVAQMRAVEAIRDALPGAIIVGDSTQPVYAANLYYDHDRPGGWFNAATGFGALGYGPPAAIGAALAVPEAPVVCLTGDGGFQFTLPEL
;
A
#
# COMPACT_ATOMS: atom_id res chain seq x y z
N VAL A 1 -9.97 11.78 30.92
CA VAL A 1 -9.45 10.52 30.33
C VAL A 1 -10.35 9.39 30.80
N MET A 2 -11.12 8.76 29.91
CA MET A 2 -11.79 7.50 30.26
C MET A 2 -10.73 6.41 30.29
N VAL A 3 -10.13 6.20 31.46
CA VAL A 3 -9.25 5.06 31.72
C VAL A 3 -10.15 3.86 32.01
N LYS A 4 -10.40 3.02 31.00
CA LYS A 4 -10.80 1.65 31.31
C LYS A 4 -9.59 0.97 31.99
N PRO A 5 -9.79 0.23 33.09
CA PRO A 5 -8.71 -0.54 33.70
C PRO A 5 -8.13 -1.52 32.67
N ALA A 6 -6.79 -1.57 32.56
CA ALA A 6 -6.08 -2.57 31.76
C ALA A 6 -5.94 -3.92 32.49
N ASP A 7 -6.53 -4.02 33.68
CA ASP A 7 -6.54 -5.24 34.49
C ASP A 7 -7.17 -6.38 33.69
N GLY A 8 -6.41 -7.46 33.49
CA GLY A 8 -6.83 -8.63 32.71
C GLY A 8 -6.43 -8.61 31.23
N ILE A 9 -5.82 -7.54 30.71
CA ILE A 9 -5.15 -7.57 29.41
C ILE A 9 -3.82 -8.32 29.58
N VAL A 10 -3.85 -9.63 29.31
CA VAL A 10 -2.62 -10.41 29.18
C VAL A 10 -2.00 -10.04 27.84
N ALA A 11 -0.78 -9.50 27.86
CA ALA A 11 0.01 -9.31 26.66
C ALA A 11 0.26 -10.69 26.02
N SER A 12 -0.53 -11.04 25.01
CA SER A 12 -0.25 -12.19 24.16
C SER A 12 0.85 -11.78 23.20
N LEU A 13 2.10 -11.88 23.65
CA LEU A 13 3.25 -11.89 22.75
C LEU A 13 3.29 -13.27 22.09
N SER A 14 2.35 -13.50 21.18
CA SER A 14 2.38 -14.67 20.31
C SER A 14 3.49 -14.45 19.28
N ASN A 15 4.69 -14.94 19.59
CA ASN A 15 5.77 -15.15 18.61
C ASN A 15 5.49 -16.37 17.72
N ALA A 16 4.23 -16.62 17.34
CA ALA A 16 3.90 -17.64 16.37
C ALA A 16 4.51 -17.23 15.03
N ALA A 17 5.26 -18.14 14.42
CA ALA A 17 5.75 -17.93 13.06
C ALA A 17 4.54 -17.68 12.13
N PRO A 18 4.69 -16.80 11.11
CA PRO A 18 3.67 -16.64 10.09
C PRO A 18 3.27 -17.98 9.48
N PRO A 19 1.99 -18.14 9.07
CA PRO A 19 1.58 -19.34 8.34
C PRO A 19 2.35 -19.42 7.01
N ALA A 20 2.87 -20.60 6.70
CA ALA A 20 3.51 -20.85 5.41
C ALA A 20 2.45 -20.88 4.28
N PRO A 21 2.81 -20.46 3.05
CA PRO A 21 1.90 -20.49 1.92
C PRO A 21 1.50 -21.93 1.54
N ASP A 22 0.20 -22.15 1.36
CA ASP A 22 -0.34 -23.43 0.90
C ASP A 22 0.06 -23.71 -0.56
N ALA A 23 0.71 -24.85 -0.81
CA ALA A 23 1.26 -25.18 -2.12
C ALA A 23 0.18 -25.32 -3.21
N ALA A 24 -1.02 -25.82 -2.86
CA ALA A 24 -2.11 -25.94 -3.82
C ALA A 24 -2.67 -24.57 -4.20
N ALA A 25 -2.82 -23.67 -3.24
CA ALA A 25 -3.21 -22.29 -3.49
C ALA A 25 -2.17 -21.54 -4.35
N ILE A 26 -0.87 -21.75 -4.11
CA ILE A 26 0.20 -21.19 -4.94
C ILE A 26 0.15 -21.72 -6.38
N ALA A 27 -0.01 -23.03 -6.57
CA ALA A 27 -0.13 -23.63 -7.90
C ALA A 27 -1.37 -23.10 -8.66
N GLN A 28 -2.50 -22.93 -7.96
CA GLN A 28 -3.71 -22.36 -8.54
C GLN A 28 -3.51 -20.88 -8.92
N ALA A 29 -2.90 -20.07 -8.04
CA ALA A 29 -2.57 -18.68 -8.30
C ALA A 29 -1.62 -18.54 -9.51
N ALA A 30 -0.59 -19.37 -9.60
CA ALA A 30 0.35 -19.38 -10.72
C ALA A 30 -0.33 -19.75 -12.04
N SER A 31 -1.27 -20.70 -12.03
CA SER A 31 -2.07 -21.06 -13.21
C SER A 31 -2.89 -19.88 -13.72
N LEU A 32 -3.55 -19.13 -12.83
CA LEU A 32 -4.29 -17.92 -13.20
C LEU A 32 -3.35 -16.83 -13.73
N CYS A 33 -2.19 -16.65 -13.09
CA CYS A 33 -1.20 -15.69 -13.54
C CYS A 33 -0.70 -16.01 -14.96
N LYS A 34 -0.45 -17.29 -15.28
CA LYS A 34 0.03 -17.74 -16.60
C LYS A 34 -0.97 -17.48 -17.75
N THR A 35 -2.26 -17.35 -17.45
CA THR A 35 -3.31 -17.13 -18.45
C THR A 35 -3.83 -15.70 -18.50
N ALA A 36 -3.45 -14.86 -17.54
CA ALA A 36 -3.83 -13.45 -17.48
C ALA A 36 -3.18 -12.64 -18.61
N SER A 37 -3.99 -11.88 -19.33
CA SER A 37 -3.51 -10.95 -20.37
C SER A 37 -3.30 -9.53 -19.82
N ARG A 38 -4.03 -9.16 -18.77
CA ARG A 38 -4.02 -7.84 -18.14
C ARG A 38 -3.97 -7.96 -16.60
N PRO A 39 -2.88 -8.54 -16.06
CA PRO A 39 -2.72 -8.65 -14.61
C PRO A 39 -2.49 -7.28 -13.97
N LEU A 40 -3.03 -7.08 -12.77
CA LEU A 40 -2.82 -5.90 -11.94
C LEU A 40 -2.46 -6.33 -10.52
N ILE A 41 -1.50 -5.64 -9.89
CA ILE A 41 -1.15 -5.87 -8.49
C ILE A 41 -1.64 -4.70 -7.63
N LEU A 42 -2.32 -5.03 -6.53
CA LEU A 42 -2.70 -4.09 -5.49
C LEU A 42 -1.86 -4.38 -4.25
N ALA A 43 -0.88 -3.54 -3.95
CA ALA A 43 0.01 -3.70 -2.81
C ALA A 43 -0.49 -2.86 -1.63
N GLY A 44 -0.74 -3.50 -0.48
CA GLY A 44 -1.12 -2.84 0.77
C GLY A 44 0.01 -2.84 1.80
N GLY A 45 -0.25 -2.28 2.98
CA GLY A 45 0.74 -2.19 4.06
C GLY A 45 1.29 -3.54 4.54
N GLY A 46 0.56 -4.64 4.33
CA GLY A 46 1.05 -6.01 4.59
C GLY A 46 2.19 -6.44 3.65
N ALA A 47 2.36 -5.79 2.50
CA ALA A 47 3.44 -6.06 1.55
C ALA A 47 4.72 -5.24 1.83
N LYS A 48 4.77 -4.44 2.91
CA LYS A 48 5.89 -3.51 3.17
C LYS A 48 7.29 -4.17 3.24
N TRP A 49 7.34 -5.46 3.58
CA TRP A 49 8.58 -6.25 3.66
C TRP A 49 8.82 -7.13 2.44
N ALA A 50 7.99 -6.99 1.40
CA ALA A 50 7.99 -7.83 0.22
C ALA A 50 8.52 -7.09 -1.03
N GLU A 51 9.32 -6.04 -0.88
CA GLU A 51 9.80 -5.19 -1.98
C GLU A 51 10.40 -6.02 -3.14
N ALA A 52 11.40 -6.85 -2.83
CA ALA A 52 12.10 -7.66 -3.84
C ALA A 52 11.17 -8.65 -4.58
N PRO A 53 10.40 -9.52 -3.90
CA PRO A 53 9.51 -10.44 -4.60
C PRO A 53 8.33 -9.72 -5.29
N LEU A 54 7.85 -8.59 -4.75
CA LEU A 54 6.80 -7.80 -5.40
C LEU A 54 7.30 -7.20 -6.73
N ARG A 55 8.48 -6.59 -6.74
CA ARG A 55 9.11 -6.03 -7.94
C ARG A 55 9.31 -7.10 -9.01
N LEU A 56 9.92 -8.23 -8.63
CA LEU A 56 10.15 -9.34 -9.55
C LEU A 56 8.85 -9.92 -10.11
N LEU A 57 7.79 -10.01 -9.29
CA LEU A 57 6.49 -10.50 -9.77
C LEU A 57 5.85 -9.51 -10.74
N ALA A 58 5.90 -8.21 -10.43
CA ALA A 58 5.38 -7.16 -11.29
C ALA A 58 6.07 -7.19 -12.67
N GLU A 59 7.41 -7.23 -12.69
CA GLU A 59 8.21 -7.35 -13.91
C GLU A 59 7.88 -8.65 -14.67
N ARG A 60 7.75 -9.76 -13.95
CA ARG A 60 7.49 -11.06 -14.57
C ARG A 60 6.14 -11.13 -15.28
N LEU A 61 5.14 -10.52 -14.68
CA LEU A 61 3.78 -10.48 -15.19
C LEU A 61 3.55 -9.29 -16.13
N GLY A 62 4.48 -8.35 -16.23
CA GLY A 62 4.21 -7.05 -16.85
C GLY A 62 3.02 -6.35 -16.19
N ALA A 63 2.82 -6.52 -14.89
CA ALA A 63 1.64 -6.05 -14.18
C ALA A 63 1.87 -4.64 -13.60
N PRO A 64 1.01 -3.65 -13.88
CA PRO A 64 0.99 -2.42 -13.11
C PRO A 64 0.81 -2.70 -11.62
N VAL A 65 1.39 -1.84 -10.77
CA VAL A 65 1.30 -1.96 -9.32
C VAL A 65 0.70 -0.68 -8.75
N VAL A 66 -0.48 -0.80 -8.14
CA VAL A 66 -1.09 0.27 -7.34
C VAL A 66 -0.75 0.01 -5.89
N GLU A 67 -0.08 0.96 -5.25
CA GLU A 67 0.25 0.90 -3.83
C GLU A 67 -0.83 1.64 -3.02
N THR A 68 -1.26 1.10 -1.88
CA THR A 68 -1.98 1.90 -0.88
C THR A 68 -1.01 2.85 -0.17
N THR A 69 -1.55 3.73 0.68
CA THR A 69 -0.74 4.70 1.44
C THR A 69 0.41 4.03 2.20
N ASN A 70 0.15 2.89 2.86
CA ASN A 70 1.13 2.17 3.66
C ASN A 70 2.08 1.28 2.85
N ALA A 71 1.88 1.17 1.53
CA ALA A 71 2.73 0.42 0.62
C ALA A 71 3.67 1.32 -0.20
N ARG A 72 3.57 2.65 -0.03
CA ARG A 72 4.36 3.60 -0.81
C ARG A 72 5.85 3.32 -0.70
N GLY A 73 6.50 3.32 -1.86
CA GLY A 73 7.95 3.21 -2.01
C GLY A 73 8.46 1.79 -2.23
N LEU A 74 7.59 0.78 -2.38
CA LEU A 74 8.02 -0.56 -2.80
C LEU A 74 8.51 -0.55 -4.26
N LEU A 75 7.90 0.27 -5.11
CA LEU A 75 8.26 0.39 -6.53
C LEU A 75 8.59 1.84 -6.93
N HIS A 76 9.26 2.60 -6.06
CA HIS A 76 9.64 3.99 -6.35
C HIS A 76 10.30 4.16 -7.72
N GLY A 77 9.77 5.06 -8.55
CA GLY A 77 10.30 5.37 -9.88
C GLY A 77 10.22 4.23 -10.91
N HIS A 78 9.65 3.07 -10.56
CA HIS A 78 9.55 1.93 -11.46
C HIS A 78 8.47 2.18 -12.54
N PRO A 79 8.69 1.82 -13.83
CA PRO A 79 7.73 2.05 -14.91
C PRO A 79 6.34 1.42 -14.71
N LEU A 80 6.26 0.31 -13.97
CA LEU A 80 5.00 -0.35 -13.61
C LEU A 80 4.32 0.26 -12.38
N CYS A 81 4.98 1.15 -11.62
CA CYS A 81 4.38 1.76 -10.44
C CYS A 81 3.29 2.78 -10.82
N VAL A 82 2.15 2.70 -10.16
CA VAL A 82 1.09 3.70 -10.20
C VAL A 82 0.95 4.26 -8.78
N PRO A 83 1.70 5.34 -8.44
CA PRO A 83 1.74 5.90 -7.09
C PRO A 83 0.48 6.73 -6.74
N ALA A 84 -0.67 6.31 -7.26
CA ALA A 84 -1.93 7.01 -7.15
C ALA A 84 -2.86 6.33 -6.12
N SER A 85 -3.76 7.09 -5.50
CA SER A 85 -4.74 6.52 -4.56
C SER A 85 -5.68 5.55 -5.28
N PRO A 86 -5.96 4.37 -4.70
CA PRO A 86 -6.97 3.44 -5.21
C PRO A 86 -8.38 4.03 -5.34
N SER A 87 -8.65 5.16 -4.69
CA SER A 87 -9.94 5.87 -4.75
C SER A 87 -10.13 6.76 -5.98
N LEU A 88 -9.07 7.09 -6.72
CA LEU A 88 -9.16 7.92 -7.93
C LEU A 88 -9.84 7.17 -9.08
N LYS A 89 -10.56 7.90 -9.93
CA LYS A 89 -11.39 7.29 -10.99
C LYS A 89 -10.55 6.56 -12.02
N ALA A 90 -9.40 7.11 -12.41
CA ALA A 90 -8.45 6.50 -13.33
C ALA A 90 -7.87 5.20 -12.76
N VAL A 91 -7.60 5.15 -11.45
CA VAL A 91 -7.11 3.92 -10.79
C VAL A 91 -8.22 2.87 -10.70
N ARG A 92 -9.46 3.28 -10.41
CA ARG A 92 -10.63 2.40 -10.46
C ARG A 92 -10.90 1.87 -11.87
N ALA A 93 -10.70 2.70 -12.90
CA ALA A 93 -10.81 2.26 -14.29
C ALA A 93 -9.74 1.22 -14.63
N LEU A 94 -8.48 1.45 -14.23
CA LEU A 94 -7.40 0.46 -14.37
C LEU A 94 -7.77 -0.88 -13.69
N MET A 95 -8.32 -0.83 -12.46
CA MET A 95 -8.81 -2.02 -11.76
C MET A 95 -9.94 -2.73 -12.50
N ALA A 96 -10.87 -1.98 -13.10
CA ALA A 96 -12.00 -2.53 -13.82
C ALA A 96 -11.61 -3.19 -15.15
N GLU A 97 -10.51 -2.76 -15.78
CA GLU A 97 -10.02 -3.35 -17.02
C GLU A 97 -9.15 -4.60 -16.80
N ALA A 98 -8.67 -4.83 -15.58
CA ALA A 98 -7.85 -6.00 -15.23
C ALA A 98 -8.64 -7.31 -15.32
N ASP A 99 -8.03 -8.34 -15.92
CA ASP A 99 -8.62 -9.68 -16.00
C ASP A 99 -8.17 -10.61 -14.85
N LEU A 100 -7.15 -10.19 -14.11
CA LEU A 100 -6.68 -10.79 -12.88
C LEU A 100 -6.13 -9.71 -11.96
N VAL A 101 -6.55 -9.71 -10.70
CA VAL A 101 -5.99 -8.85 -9.67
C VAL A 101 -5.30 -9.68 -8.59
N ILE A 102 -4.07 -9.31 -8.26
CA ILE A 102 -3.29 -9.86 -7.15
C ILE A 102 -3.27 -8.81 -6.03
N ALA A 103 -4.07 -9.04 -5.01
CA ALA A 103 -4.15 -8.19 -3.82
C ALA A 103 -3.18 -8.71 -2.75
N ALA A 104 -2.04 -8.05 -2.61
CA ALA A 104 -0.98 -8.43 -1.67
C ALA A 104 -1.01 -7.54 -0.41
N GLY A 105 -1.42 -8.13 0.72
CA GLY A 105 -1.35 -7.48 2.03
C GLY A 105 -2.22 -6.24 2.16
N THR A 106 -3.36 -6.22 1.46
CA THR A 106 -4.33 -5.12 1.48
C THR A 106 -5.67 -5.55 2.06
N GLU A 107 -6.22 -4.74 2.96
CA GLU A 107 -7.50 -5.00 3.62
C GLU A 107 -8.71 -4.49 2.84
N PHE A 108 -8.49 -3.83 1.69
CA PHE A 108 -9.53 -3.06 0.98
C PHE A 108 -10.22 -2.04 1.89
N GLY A 109 -9.42 -1.35 2.71
CA GLY A 109 -9.91 -0.37 3.68
C GLY A 109 -10.61 0.79 2.97
N ALA A 110 -11.74 1.22 3.52
CA ALA A 110 -12.55 2.27 2.91
C ALA A 110 -11.75 3.57 2.70
N THR A 111 -10.82 3.90 3.59
CA THR A 111 -10.00 5.12 3.46
C THR A 111 -8.95 5.05 2.35
N ASP A 112 -8.57 3.85 1.89
CA ASP A 112 -7.66 3.68 0.74
C ASP A 112 -8.44 3.58 -0.59
N TYR A 113 -9.52 2.79 -0.62
CA TYR A 113 -10.24 2.42 -1.85
C TYR A 113 -11.52 3.22 -2.11
N ASP A 114 -12.08 3.83 -1.07
CA ASP A 114 -13.31 4.62 -1.15
C ASP A 114 -13.22 5.87 -0.26
N GLY A 115 -12.09 6.58 -0.35
CA GLY A 115 -11.79 7.74 0.51
C GLY A 115 -12.82 8.88 0.42
N TYR A 116 -13.59 8.95 -0.67
CA TYR A 116 -14.67 9.91 -0.86
C TYR A 116 -16.06 9.38 -0.46
N GLY A 117 -16.17 8.10 -0.11
CA GLY A 117 -17.44 7.44 0.25
C GLY A 117 -18.47 7.46 -0.87
N ASP A 118 -18.02 7.46 -2.13
CA ASP A 118 -18.90 7.52 -3.30
C ASP A 118 -19.34 6.12 -3.78
N GLY A 119 -18.85 5.06 -3.11
CA GLY A 119 -19.21 3.68 -3.40
C GLY A 119 -18.64 3.17 -4.73
N GLY A 120 -17.69 3.89 -5.33
CA GLY A 120 -17.16 3.56 -6.65
C GLY A 120 -16.14 2.41 -6.67
N PHE A 121 -15.73 1.89 -5.51
CA PHE A 121 -14.85 0.71 -5.47
C PHE A 121 -15.66 -0.57 -5.71
N VAL A 122 -15.29 -1.28 -6.78
CA VAL A 122 -15.85 -2.59 -7.13
C VAL A 122 -14.78 -3.64 -6.89
N LEU A 123 -15.14 -4.68 -6.13
CA LEU A 123 -14.23 -5.80 -5.88
C LEU A 123 -13.93 -6.53 -7.20
N PRO A 124 -12.65 -6.79 -7.54
CA PRO A 124 -12.30 -7.53 -8.75
C PRO A 124 -12.91 -8.94 -8.76
N ALA A 125 -13.41 -9.37 -9.92
CA ALA A 125 -14.07 -10.67 -10.07
C ALA A 125 -13.08 -11.85 -10.02
N ASN A 126 -11.91 -11.69 -10.64
CA ASN A 126 -10.83 -12.68 -10.61
C ASN A 126 -9.73 -12.18 -9.68
N LEU A 127 -9.76 -12.63 -8.44
CA LEU A 127 -9.00 -12.06 -7.34
C LEU A 127 -8.16 -13.13 -6.63
N ILE A 128 -6.84 -12.99 -6.72
CA ILE A 128 -5.90 -13.66 -5.83
C ILE A 128 -5.66 -12.71 -4.65
N ARG A 129 -5.88 -13.19 -3.43
CA ARG A 129 -5.64 -12.40 -2.21
C ARG A 129 -4.63 -13.08 -1.31
N ILE A 130 -3.61 -12.32 -0.93
CA ILE A 130 -2.55 -12.75 -0.01
C ILE A 130 -2.69 -11.90 1.26
N ASP A 131 -2.92 -12.55 2.40
CA ASP A 131 -3.01 -11.88 3.70
C ASP A 131 -2.62 -12.86 4.81
N ILE A 132 -1.97 -12.37 5.86
CA ILE A 132 -1.58 -13.19 7.01
C ILE A 132 -2.80 -13.50 7.91
N GLY A 133 -3.79 -12.61 7.91
CA GLY A 133 -5.02 -12.68 8.69
C GLY A 133 -6.08 -13.57 8.05
N ALA A 134 -6.49 -14.63 8.74
CA ALA A 134 -7.59 -15.48 8.28
C ALA A 134 -8.93 -14.72 8.23
N ASP A 135 -9.15 -13.81 9.18
CA ASP A 135 -10.33 -12.94 9.22
C ASP A 135 -10.34 -11.98 8.02
N GLN A 136 -9.18 -11.44 7.65
CA GLN A 136 -9.04 -10.58 6.49
C GLN A 136 -9.46 -11.33 5.22
N LEU A 137 -8.90 -12.52 4.96
CA LEU A 137 -9.27 -13.33 3.79
C LEU A 137 -10.76 -13.67 3.74
N ALA A 138 -11.41 -13.88 4.88
CA ALA A 138 -12.84 -14.20 4.96
C ALA A 138 -13.79 -13.01 4.71
N ARG A 139 -13.32 -11.75 4.78
CA ARG A 139 -14.17 -10.55 4.64
C ARG A 139 -14.80 -10.36 3.26
N ARG A 140 -14.18 -10.91 2.21
CA ARG A 140 -14.57 -10.70 0.82
C ARG A 140 -14.39 -11.99 0.03
N PRO A 141 -15.25 -12.29 -0.96
CA PRO A 141 -15.04 -13.43 -1.84
C PRO A 141 -13.74 -13.26 -2.63
N VAL A 142 -13.03 -14.36 -2.86
CA VAL A 142 -11.78 -14.42 -3.63
C VAL A 142 -11.79 -15.65 -4.53
N THR A 143 -11.05 -15.60 -5.63
CA THR A 143 -10.82 -16.77 -6.48
C THR A 143 -9.80 -17.70 -5.86
N VAL A 144 -8.72 -17.13 -5.30
CA VAL A 144 -7.69 -17.84 -4.56
C VAL A 144 -7.31 -17.00 -3.33
N GLY A 145 -7.41 -17.60 -2.15
CA GLY A 145 -6.92 -17.00 -0.90
C GLY A 145 -5.65 -17.70 -0.43
N ILE A 146 -4.58 -16.94 -0.21
CA ILE A 146 -3.30 -17.44 0.30
C ILE A 146 -3.09 -16.83 1.69
N ARG A 147 -3.20 -17.67 2.72
CA ARG A 147 -2.94 -17.26 4.10
C ARG A 147 -1.46 -17.40 4.43
N ALA A 148 -0.71 -16.33 4.27
CA ALA A 148 0.74 -16.32 4.52
C ALA A 148 1.28 -14.91 4.72
N ASP A 149 2.52 -14.82 5.18
CA ASP A 149 3.31 -13.61 5.00
C ASP A 149 3.40 -13.25 3.50
N CYS A 150 3.33 -11.95 3.18
CA CYS A 150 3.32 -11.50 1.79
C CYS A 150 4.64 -11.79 1.06
N ALA A 151 5.80 -11.64 1.72
CA ALA A 151 7.08 -11.90 1.09
C ALA A 151 7.24 -13.40 0.78
N GLU A 152 6.85 -14.26 1.71
CA GLU A 152 6.88 -15.72 1.51
C GLU A 152 5.92 -16.17 0.39
N ALA A 153 4.69 -15.67 0.37
CA ALA A 153 3.70 -16.02 -0.66
C ALA A 153 4.14 -15.56 -2.05
N LEU A 154 4.61 -14.32 -2.19
CA LEU A 154 5.08 -13.78 -3.46
C LEU A 154 6.35 -14.52 -3.93
N GLY A 155 7.25 -14.89 -3.03
CA GLY A 155 8.41 -15.73 -3.33
C GLY A 155 8.03 -17.13 -3.82
N ALA A 156 7.06 -17.79 -3.17
CA ALA A 156 6.56 -19.09 -3.59
C ALA A 156 5.86 -19.01 -4.96
N LEU A 157 5.07 -17.96 -5.20
CA LEU A 157 4.42 -17.72 -6.49
C LEU A 157 5.44 -17.51 -7.61
N LEU A 158 6.49 -16.73 -7.37
CA LEU A 158 7.59 -16.54 -8.31
C LEU A 158 8.29 -17.85 -8.66
N ALA A 159 8.57 -18.69 -7.65
CA ALA A 159 9.19 -19.99 -7.86
C ALA A 159 8.32 -20.90 -8.75
N GLU A 160 7.00 -20.91 -8.54
CA GLU A 160 6.03 -21.69 -9.33
C GLU A 160 5.82 -21.15 -10.75
N LEU A 161 5.97 -19.83 -10.95
CA LEU A 161 5.97 -19.20 -12.27
C LEU A 161 7.24 -19.50 -13.07
N GLY A 162 8.34 -19.91 -12.42
CA GLY A 162 9.60 -20.23 -13.08
C GLY A 162 10.38 -18.98 -13.50
N SER A 163 11.04 -19.00 -14.66
CA SER A 163 11.81 -17.87 -15.24
C SER A 163 11.22 -17.25 -16.51
N ASP A 164 10.25 -17.89 -17.12
CA ASP A 164 9.69 -17.47 -18.40
C ASP A 164 8.77 -16.25 -18.22
N PRO A 165 8.88 -15.22 -19.08
CA PRO A 165 7.92 -14.11 -19.10
C PRO A 165 6.50 -14.63 -19.35
N VAL A 166 5.53 -14.06 -18.65
CA VAL A 166 4.13 -14.32 -18.97
C VAL A 166 3.72 -13.38 -20.11
N ALA A 167 2.98 -13.90 -21.08
CA ALA A 167 2.52 -13.13 -22.23
C ALA A 167 1.39 -12.15 -21.84
N ALA A 168 1.75 -11.08 -21.14
CA ALA A 168 0.86 -9.98 -20.83
C ALA A 168 0.94 -8.87 -21.89
N GLN A 169 -0.09 -8.02 -21.94
CA GLN A 169 -0.05 -6.76 -22.70
C GLN A 169 1.02 -5.81 -22.13
N ASP A 170 1.30 -4.71 -22.83
CA ASP A 170 2.29 -3.71 -22.40
C ASP A 170 1.85 -2.99 -21.12
N GLY A 171 2.17 -3.57 -19.97
CA GLY A 171 1.85 -3.01 -18.66
C GLY A 171 2.54 -1.69 -18.37
N ASN A 172 3.68 -1.40 -19.00
CA ASN A 172 4.35 -0.11 -18.84
C ASN A 172 3.50 1.01 -19.45
N ALA A 173 2.96 0.79 -20.66
CA ALA A 173 2.03 1.72 -21.30
C ALA A 173 0.75 1.88 -20.47
N TRP A 174 0.26 0.79 -19.87
CA TRP A 174 -0.93 0.81 -19.05
C TRP A 174 -0.75 1.59 -17.74
N ALA A 175 0.36 1.35 -17.05
CA ALA A 175 0.75 2.10 -15.85
C ALA A 175 0.98 3.58 -16.17
N ALA A 176 1.63 3.90 -17.30
CA ALA A 176 1.83 5.27 -17.75
C ALA A 176 0.50 6.00 -18.02
N ALA A 177 -0.43 5.37 -18.74
CA ALA A 177 -1.75 5.95 -19.00
C ALA A 177 -2.52 6.19 -17.70
N ALA A 178 -2.49 5.24 -16.76
CA ALA A 178 -3.14 5.37 -15.47
C ALA A 178 -2.53 6.49 -14.62
N ARG A 179 -1.20 6.64 -14.63
CA ARG A 179 -0.48 7.73 -13.97
C ARG A 179 -0.92 9.10 -14.50
N GLU A 180 -0.86 9.31 -15.81
CA GLU A 180 -1.25 10.59 -16.43
C GLU A 180 -2.73 10.94 -16.13
N ALA A 181 -3.63 9.96 -16.28
CA ALA A 181 -5.05 10.16 -16.01
C ALA A 181 -5.33 10.45 -14.53
N ALA A 182 -4.71 9.71 -13.61
CA ALA A 182 -4.86 9.94 -12.18
C ALA A 182 -4.27 11.28 -11.76
N PHE A 183 -3.12 11.70 -12.32
CA PHE A 183 -2.52 13.01 -12.04
C PHE A 183 -3.44 14.17 -12.50
N ALA A 184 -4.10 14.01 -13.65
CA ALA A 184 -5.03 15.00 -14.19
C ALA A 184 -6.31 15.18 -13.35
N GLU A 185 -6.65 14.23 -12.46
CA GLU A 185 -7.78 14.36 -11.53
C GLU A 185 -7.48 15.28 -10.33
N LEU A 186 -6.20 15.52 -10.01
CA LEU A 186 -5.86 16.32 -8.84
C LEU A 186 -6.19 17.80 -9.06
N ARG A 187 -6.77 18.41 -8.02
CA ARG A 187 -6.98 19.86 -7.97
C ARG A 187 -5.62 20.59 -7.90
N PRO A 188 -5.47 21.78 -8.49
CA PRO A 188 -4.19 22.51 -8.50
C PRO A 188 -3.58 22.77 -7.12
N ASP A 189 -4.40 23.02 -6.10
CA ASP A 189 -3.95 23.20 -4.71
C ASP A 189 -3.42 21.90 -4.10
N TYR A 190 -4.06 20.77 -4.40
CA TYR A 190 -3.57 19.45 -3.99
C TYR A 190 -2.26 19.09 -4.71
N VAL A 191 -2.14 19.43 -5.99
CA VAL A 191 -0.86 19.27 -6.71
C VAL A 191 0.24 20.06 -6.01
N ALA A 192 0.01 21.35 -5.71
CA ALA A 192 1.00 22.18 -5.03
C ALA A 192 1.41 21.63 -3.65
N GLN A 193 0.44 21.15 -2.87
CA GLN A 193 0.69 20.55 -1.56
C GLN A 193 1.45 19.22 -1.64
N MET A 194 1.09 18.35 -2.59
CA MET A 194 1.80 17.10 -2.86
C MET A 194 3.24 17.38 -3.30
N ARG A 195 3.46 18.35 -4.20
CA ARG A 195 4.81 18.78 -4.61
C ARG A 195 5.65 19.32 -3.43
N ALA A 196 5.03 19.92 -2.41
CA ALA A 196 5.74 20.32 -1.21
C ALA A 196 6.25 19.11 -0.41
N VAL A 197 5.49 18.00 -0.37
CA VAL A 197 5.94 16.74 0.24
C VAL A 197 7.06 16.08 -0.57
N GLU A 198 6.97 16.10 -1.90
CA GLU A 198 8.07 15.65 -2.77
C GLU A 198 9.35 16.47 -2.58
N ALA A 199 9.24 17.80 -2.42
CA ALA A 199 10.40 18.64 -2.16
C ALA A 199 11.12 18.27 -0.85
N ILE A 200 10.39 17.77 0.16
CA ILE A 200 10.99 17.25 1.40
C ILE A 200 11.77 15.97 1.12
N ARG A 201 11.18 15.02 0.38
CA ARG A 201 11.85 13.78 -0.04
C ARG A 201 13.12 14.08 -0.84
N ASP A 202 13.03 14.98 -1.81
CA ASP A 202 14.15 15.32 -2.69
C ASP A 202 15.29 16.03 -1.92
N ALA A 203 14.96 16.82 -0.91
CA ALA A 203 15.93 17.46 -0.03
C ALA A 203 16.53 16.51 1.02
N LEU A 204 15.77 15.48 1.43
CA LEU A 204 16.16 14.48 2.42
C LEU A 204 15.88 13.06 1.88
N PRO A 205 16.67 12.57 0.91
CA PRO A 205 16.46 11.23 0.36
C PRO A 205 16.50 10.15 1.44
N GLY A 206 15.58 9.19 1.35
CA GLY A 206 15.43 8.11 2.32
C GLY A 206 14.89 8.55 3.69
N ALA A 207 14.35 9.77 3.82
CA ALA A 207 13.70 10.22 5.04
C ALA A 207 12.45 9.39 5.38
N ILE A 208 12.14 9.27 6.67
CA ILE A 208 10.85 8.80 7.14
C ILE A 208 9.95 10.02 7.36
N ILE A 209 8.92 10.16 6.55
CA ILE A 209 7.94 11.24 6.65
C ILE A 209 6.68 10.71 7.33
N VAL A 210 6.42 11.22 8.53
CA VAL A 210 5.30 10.83 9.38
C VAL A 210 4.24 11.91 9.34
N GLY A 211 3.05 11.58 8.81
CA GLY A 211 1.96 12.54 8.63
C GLY A 211 0.88 12.49 9.71
N ASP A 212 0.40 13.65 10.12
CA ASP A 212 -0.85 13.82 10.84
C ASP A 212 -2.03 14.02 9.86
N SER A 213 -3.25 14.18 10.36
CA SER A 213 -4.43 14.55 9.57
C SER A 213 -4.38 16.03 9.16
N THR A 214 -3.61 16.33 8.11
CA THR A 214 -3.42 17.69 7.56
C THR A 214 -3.44 17.70 6.04
N GLN A 215 -3.75 18.85 5.44
CA GLN A 215 -3.96 19.00 4.00
C GLN A 215 -2.80 18.47 3.13
N PRO A 216 -1.52 18.79 3.38
CA PRO A 216 -0.42 18.20 2.62
C PRO A 216 -0.34 16.68 2.66
N VAL A 217 -0.74 16.07 3.78
CA VAL A 217 -0.79 14.61 3.92
C VAL A 217 -1.95 14.03 3.12
N TYR A 218 -3.14 14.64 3.16
CA TYR A 218 -4.26 14.24 2.32
C TYR A 218 -3.93 14.36 0.82
N ALA A 219 -3.25 15.44 0.42
CA ALA A 219 -2.81 15.63 -0.94
C ALA A 219 -1.76 14.60 -1.37
N ALA A 220 -0.77 14.33 -0.51
CA ALA A 220 0.24 13.30 -0.77
C ALA A 220 -0.37 11.90 -0.87
N ASN A 221 -1.35 11.54 -0.04
CA ASN A 221 -2.01 10.23 -0.13
C ASN A 221 -2.67 9.97 -1.50
N LEU A 222 -2.99 11.02 -2.27
CA LEU A 222 -3.55 10.87 -3.62
C LEU A 222 -2.53 10.47 -4.69
N TYR A 223 -1.28 10.92 -4.61
CA TYR A 223 -0.33 10.75 -5.73
C TYR A 223 1.17 10.76 -5.36
N TYR A 224 1.53 10.75 -4.09
CA TYR A 224 2.94 10.82 -3.68
C TYR A 224 3.65 9.46 -3.83
N ASP A 225 4.80 9.48 -4.51
CA ASP A 225 5.70 8.34 -4.67
C ASP A 225 6.91 8.49 -3.73
N HIS A 226 6.99 7.70 -2.66
CA HIS A 226 8.09 7.80 -1.71
C HIS A 226 9.31 6.96 -2.14
N ASP A 227 10.52 7.35 -1.79
CA ASP A 227 11.77 6.74 -2.27
C ASP A 227 12.28 5.54 -1.44
N ARG A 228 11.49 5.09 -0.45
CA ARG A 228 11.79 3.88 0.32
C ARG A 228 10.54 3.20 0.87
N PRO A 229 10.54 1.86 1.01
CA PRO A 229 9.50 1.17 1.75
C PRO A 229 9.46 1.63 3.22
N GLY A 230 8.25 1.80 3.74
CA GLY A 230 8.02 2.12 5.15
C GLY A 230 8.46 3.53 5.57
N GLY A 231 8.84 4.40 4.63
CA GLY A 231 9.18 5.79 4.94
C GLY A 231 8.00 6.76 4.80
N TRP A 232 6.84 6.34 4.31
CA TRP A 232 5.61 7.14 4.31
C TRP A 232 4.51 6.42 5.10
N PHE A 233 4.08 7.01 6.22
CA PHE A 233 2.91 6.54 6.98
C PHE A 233 2.27 7.70 7.74
N ASN A 234 0.96 7.65 7.93
CA ASN A 234 0.22 8.78 8.49
C ASN A 234 -1.13 8.41 9.08
N ALA A 235 -1.69 9.32 9.87
CA ALA A 235 -3.02 9.19 10.45
C ALA A 235 -4.18 9.60 9.54
N ALA A 236 -3.91 10.12 8.34
CA ALA A 236 -4.95 10.55 7.40
C ALA A 236 -5.66 9.38 6.68
N THR A 237 -5.25 8.14 6.95
CA THR A 237 -5.92 6.90 6.55
C THR A 237 -6.20 6.02 7.78
N GLY A 238 -7.11 5.06 7.65
CA GLY A 238 -7.55 4.22 8.75
C GLY A 238 -8.39 4.98 9.79
N PHE A 239 -7.90 5.09 11.02
CA PHE A 239 -8.68 5.63 12.15
C PHE A 239 -8.79 7.17 12.18
N GLY A 240 -7.87 7.91 11.57
CA GLY A 240 -8.03 9.38 11.48
C GLY A 240 -7.70 10.18 12.75
N ALA A 241 -6.74 9.73 13.58
CA ALA A 241 -6.46 10.39 14.87
C ALA A 241 -5.57 11.65 14.72
N LEU A 242 -6.11 12.82 15.08
CA LEU A 242 -5.32 14.06 15.26
C LEU A 242 -4.34 13.91 16.44
N GLY A 243 -3.12 14.43 16.27
CA GLY A 243 -2.06 14.37 17.28
C GLY A 243 -1.14 13.15 17.15
N TYR A 244 -1.38 12.30 16.15
CA TYR A 244 -0.55 11.13 15.86
C TYR A 244 0.88 11.49 15.46
N GLY A 245 1.05 12.57 14.68
CA GLY A 245 2.31 12.87 13.99
C GLY A 245 3.53 12.93 14.92
N PRO A 246 3.54 13.81 15.94
CA PRO A 246 4.71 14.00 16.80
C PRO A 246 5.19 12.74 17.54
N PRO A 247 4.36 12.02 18.32
CA PRO A 247 4.83 10.82 19.01
C PRO A 247 5.23 9.71 18.04
N ALA A 248 4.55 9.58 16.89
CA ALA A 248 4.92 8.59 15.87
C ALA A 248 6.27 8.92 15.20
N ALA A 249 6.56 10.21 14.97
CA ALA A 249 7.86 10.66 14.46
C ALA A 249 8.99 10.40 15.48
N ILE A 250 8.77 10.65 16.76
CA ILE A 250 9.73 10.31 17.83
C ILE A 250 10.00 8.80 17.81
N GLY A 251 8.96 7.97 17.75
CA GLY A 251 9.10 6.51 17.65
C GLY A 251 9.89 6.07 16.42
N ALA A 252 9.65 6.69 15.27
CA ALA A 252 10.40 6.41 14.03
C ALA A 252 11.88 6.75 14.17
N ALA A 253 12.20 7.89 14.77
CA ALA A 253 13.59 8.33 14.99
C ALA A 253 14.33 7.40 15.95
N LEU A 254 13.65 6.87 16.97
CA LEU A 254 14.22 5.87 17.87
C LEU A 254 14.43 4.51 17.19
N ALA A 255 13.52 4.10 16.30
CA ALA A 255 13.59 2.81 15.63
C ALA A 255 14.63 2.77 14.49
N VAL A 256 14.84 3.89 13.80
CA VAL A 256 15.73 4.00 12.63
C VAL A 256 16.61 5.25 12.76
N PRO A 257 17.59 5.24 13.69
CA PRO A 257 18.35 6.45 14.05
C PRO A 257 19.19 7.03 12.92
N GLU A 258 19.51 6.22 11.89
CA GLU A 258 20.29 6.64 10.73
C GLU A 258 19.46 7.36 9.65
N ALA A 259 18.12 7.31 9.74
CA ALA A 259 17.25 7.94 8.75
C ALA A 259 16.77 9.32 9.25
N PRO A 260 16.80 10.37 8.40
CA PRO A 260 16.12 11.62 8.73
C PRO A 260 14.63 11.36 8.98
N VAL A 261 14.05 11.97 10.01
CA VAL A 261 12.61 11.86 10.28
C VAL A 261 11.97 13.23 10.19
N VAL A 262 10.89 13.33 9.42
CA VAL A 262 10.11 14.56 9.23
C VAL A 262 8.68 14.34 9.73
N CYS A 263 8.27 15.13 10.72
CA CYS A 263 6.88 15.18 11.17
C CYS A 263 6.11 16.22 10.36
N LEU A 264 5.11 15.78 9.59
CA LEU A 264 4.17 16.64 8.88
C LEU A 264 2.87 16.75 9.69
N THR A 265 2.74 17.80 10.48
CA THR A 265 1.56 18.04 11.32
C THR A 265 0.95 19.41 11.06
N GLY A 266 -0.38 19.50 11.18
CA GLY A 266 -1.09 20.76 11.20
C GLY A 266 -1.10 21.36 12.61
N ASP A 267 -1.32 22.67 12.71
CA ASP A 267 -1.43 23.40 13.97
C ASP A 267 -2.51 22.81 14.91
N GLY A 268 -3.65 22.37 14.36
CA GLY A 268 -4.71 21.74 15.14
C GLY A 268 -4.34 20.35 15.67
N GLY A 269 -3.72 19.50 14.84
CA GLY A 269 -3.27 18.17 15.25
C GLY A 269 -2.15 18.24 16.28
N PHE A 270 -1.20 19.13 16.06
CA PHE A 270 -0.05 19.31 16.94
C PHE A 270 -0.42 19.66 18.39
N GLN A 271 -1.51 20.41 18.60
CA GLN A 271 -1.96 20.80 19.93
C GLN A 271 -2.35 19.61 20.83
N PHE A 272 -2.71 18.46 20.26
CA PHE A 272 -3.07 17.26 21.04
C PHE A 272 -1.86 16.63 21.75
N THR A 273 -0.67 16.76 21.16
CA THR A 273 0.55 16.08 21.62
C THR A 273 1.74 17.02 21.75
N LEU A 274 1.48 18.32 21.89
CA LEU A 274 2.49 19.33 22.20
C LEU A 274 3.40 18.98 23.40
N PRO A 275 2.91 18.34 24.49
CA PRO A 275 3.77 17.95 25.62
C PRO A 275 4.85 16.90 25.30
N GLU A 276 4.88 16.32 24.10
CA GLU A 276 5.89 15.33 23.69
C GLU A 276 7.20 16.00 23.17
N LEU A 277 7.23 17.33 22.99
CA LEU A 277 8.46 18.09 22.69
C LEU A 277 9.28 18.38 23.97
#